data_AF-A0A7J4XKB0-F1
#
_entry.id   AF-A0A7J4XKB0-F1
#
_cell.length_a   1.000
_cell.length_b   1.000
_cell.length_c   1.000
_cell.angle_alpha   90.00
_cell.angle_beta   90.00
_cell.angle_gamma   90.00
#
_symmetry.space_group_name_H-M   'P 1'
#
loop_
_entity.id
_entity.type
_entity.pdbx_description
1 polymer ?
#
loop_
_entity_poly.entity_id
_entity_poly.type
_entity_poly.pdbx_seq_one_letter_code
_entity_poly.pdbx_strand_id
1 'polypeptide(L)'
;MIELAQHIEVLLLENDCVIVPGFGGFVAYYTPAMRVEGNTFLPPTRTIGFNPQLKLNDGLLVQSYMAVYDTNFSDATKIVEEEVAELIAVLHKEGKVDLANVGELRYTIHGAYEFIPYENRITTPYLYGLDSFEMKELAVLHKPEEKVLIPVAAQERTKPYEIRINRAVLRNAVAMIAAIALFFAFSTPIENTAVEKDNYARLLPIDLFEKIENRSVVMTPVEVKQETKKSVTTAKISHGATSSEKETGKRATKPLVVKEVKVVKPVAEKQMEDNYHIIVAGGITLKDAEIMAEQLKAKGFHRAKVLNSDGKVRVSIMSYATREEAMKQLLKIRENEAYKTAWMLAK
;
A
#
# COMPACT_ATOMS: atom_id res chain seq x y z
N MET A 1 -14.69 -30.67 -34.01
CA MET A 1 -14.04 -30.10 -32.79
C MET A 1 -12.93 -29.08 -33.04
N ILE A 2 -11.86 -29.39 -33.80
CA ILE A 2 -10.68 -28.49 -33.91
C ILE A 2 -11.06 -27.13 -34.51
N GLU A 3 -11.95 -27.12 -35.51
CA GLU A 3 -12.38 -25.93 -36.22
C GLU A 3 -13.18 -24.98 -35.30
N LEU A 4 -14.08 -25.50 -34.47
CA LEU A 4 -14.80 -24.71 -33.45
C LEU A 4 -13.84 -23.99 -32.49
N ALA A 5 -12.76 -24.65 -32.06
CA ALA A 5 -11.75 -24.02 -31.21
C ALA A 5 -11.02 -22.86 -31.92
N GLN A 6 -10.68 -23.03 -33.21
CA GLN A 6 -10.05 -21.99 -34.03
C GLN A 6 -10.97 -20.78 -34.25
N HIS A 7 -12.26 -21.01 -34.53
CA HIS A 7 -13.24 -19.92 -34.64
C HIS A 7 -13.39 -19.14 -33.33
N ILE A 8 -13.40 -19.82 -32.17
CA ILE A 8 -13.44 -19.19 -30.85
C ILE A 8 -12.14 -18.40 -30.58
N GLU A 9 -10.97 -18.97 -30.88
CA GLU A 9 -9.67 -18.29 -30.76
C GLU A 9 -9.65 -16.97 -31.55
N VAL A 10 -9.96 -17.03 -32.86
CA VAL A 10 -9.93 -15.85 -33.75
C VAL A 10 -10.93 -14.78 -33.30
N LEU A 11 -12.15 -15.17 -32.92
CA LEU A 11 -13.15 -14.20 -32.43
C LEU A 11 -12.73 -13.54 -31.11
N LEU A 12 -12.08 -14.27 -30.21
CA LEU A 12 -11.56 -13.73 -28.95
C LEU A 12 -10.34 -12.81 -29.13
N LEU A 13 -9.64 -12.82 -30.28
CA LEU A 13 -8.60 -11.82 -30.56
C LEU A 13 -9.15 -10.39 -30.67
N GLU A 14 -10.40 -10.24 -31.13
CA GLU A 14 -11.04 -8.94 -31.37
C GLU A 14 -12.20 -8.62 -30.41
N ASN A 15 -12.92 -9.63 -29.92
CA ASN A 15 -14.15 -9.46 -29.13
C ASN A 15 -13.98 -9.88 -27.67
N ASP A 16 -14.60 -9.14 -26.74
CA ASP A 16 -14.58 -9.46 -25.29
C ASP A 16 -15.59 -10.53 -24.86
N CYS A 17 -16.54 -10.89 -25.73
CA CYS A 17 -17.53 -11.93 -25.48
C CYS A 17 -17.78 -12.72 -26.76
N VAL A 18 -17.82 -14.04 -26.68
CA VAL A 18 -18.15 -14.95 -27.78
C VAL A 18 -19.07 -16.05 -27.26
N ILE A 19 -20.32 -16.06 -27.71
CA ILE A 19 -21.36 -16.99 -27.23
C ILE A 19 -21.48 -18.20 -28.15
N VAL A 20 -21.28 -19.38 -27.57
CA VAL A 20 -21.43 -20.68 -28.22
C VAL A 20 -22.87 -21.17 -28.01
N PRO A 21 -23.68 -21.31 -29.08
CA PRO A 21 -25.10 -21.67 -28.98
C PRO A 21 -25.35 -22.91 -28.12
N GLY A 22 -26.33 -22.84 -27.21
CA GLY A 22 -26.72 -23.94 -26.32
C GLY A 22 -25.71 -24.29 -25.21
N PHE A 23 -24.41 -24.02 -25.39
CA PHE A 23 -23.33 -24.40 -24.48
C PHE A 23 -23.05 -23.32 -23.41
N GLY A 24 -22.66 -22.11 -23.83
CA GLY A 24 -22.25 -21.02 -22.93
C GLY A 24 -21.43 -19.95 -23.64
N GLY A 25 -21.00 -18.93 -22.91
CA GLY A 25 -20.19 -17.82 -23.45
C GLY A 25 -18.78 -17.78 -22.89
N PHE A 26 -17.79 -17.58 -23.77
CA PHE A 26 -16.45 -17.19 -23.38
C PHE A 26 -16.40 -15.67 -23.21
N VAL A 27 -15.81 -15.21 -22.10
CA VAL A 27 -15.71 -13.79 -21.74
C VAL A 27 -14.27 -13.47 -21.42
N ALA A 28 -13.70 -12.50 -22.13
CA ALA A 28 -12.37 -11.98 -21.87
C ALA A 28 -12.45 -10.84 -20.84
N TYR A 29 -11.63 -10.92 -19.80
CA TYR A 29 -11.49 -9.90 -18.77
C TYR A 29 -10.15 -9.19 -18.90
N TYR A 30 -10.21 -7.88 -19.19
CA TYR A 30 -9.03 -7.02 -19.25
C TYR A 30 -8.55 -6.64 -17.83
N THR A 31 -7.31 -7.00 -17.51
CA THR A 31 -6.61 -6.60 -16.29
C THR A 31 -5.61 -5.49 -16.64
N PRO A 32 -5.76 -4.27 -16.09
CA PRO A 32 -4.85 -3.17 -16.39
C PRO A 32 -3.44 -3.41 -15.82
N ALA A 33 -2.44 -2.79 -16.46
CA ALA A 33 -1.05 -2.81 -16.00
C ALA A 33 -0.95 -2.36 -14.53
N MET A 34 -0.17 -3.09 -13.72
CA MET A 34 -0.06 -2.85 -12.28
C MET A 34 1.39 -2.86 -11.81
N ARG A 35 1.71 -1.96 -10.87
CA ARG A 35 2.98 -2.00 -10.12
C ARG A 35 2.84 -3.02 -8.99
N VAL A 36 3.75 -3.98 -8.95
CA VAL A 36 3.89 -4.97 -7.86
C VAL A 36 4.89 -4.44 -6.83
N GLU A 37 4.88 -4.99 -5.63
CA GLU A 37 5.89 -4.72 -4.61
C GLU A 37 7.30 -5.03 -5.15
N GLY A 38 8.21 -4.05 -5.14
CA GLY A 38 9.58 -4.22 -5.65
C GLY A 38 9.95 -3.44 -6.91
N ASN A 39 9.20 -2.40 -7.31
CA ASN A 39 9.44 -1.57 -8.52
C ASN A 39 9.20 -2.26 -9.87
N THR A 40 8.75 -3.51 -9.87
CA THR A 40 8.30 -4.23 -11.06
C THR A 40 6.93 -3.74 -11.50
N PHE A 41 6.77 -3.47 -12.79
CA PHE A 41 5.52 -3.17 -13.47
C PHE A 41 5.14 -4.38 -14.33
N LEU A 42 3.96 -4.94 -14.07
CA LEU A 42 3.38 -5.98 -14.93
C LEU A 42 2.66 -5.34 -16.13
N PRO A 43 2.73 -5.95 -17.32
CA PRO A 43 1.99 -5.49 -18.48
C PRO A 43 0.47 -5.64 -18.24
N PRO A 44 -0.36 -4.93 -19.02
CA PRO A 44 -1.80 -5.20 -19.03
C PRO A 44 -2.04 -6.59 -19.67
N THR A 45 -2.87 -7.41 -19.03
CA THR A 45 -3.17 -8.78 -19.48
C THR A 45 -4.67 -8.95 -19.73
N ARG A 46 -5.04 -10.00 -20.46
CA ARG A 46 -6.42 -10.32 -20.78
C ARG A 46 -6.63 -11.81 -20.54
N THR A 47 -7.41 -12.14 -19.52
CA THR A 47 -7.70 -13.52 -19.11
C THR A 47 -9.07 -13.94 -19.64
N ILE A 48 -9.28 -15.24 -19.91
CA ILE A 48 -10.55 -15.74 -20.43
C ILE A 48 -11.24 -16.55 -19.34
N GLY A 49 -12.55 -16.33 -19.16
CA GLY A 49 -13.44 -17.17 -18.38
C GLY A 49 -14.54 -17.75 -19.25
N PHE A 50 -15.18 -18.82 -18.77
CA PHE A 50 -16.36 -19.41 -19.39
C PHE A 50 -17.57 -19.27 -18.48
N ASN A 51 -18.74 -18.95 -19.05
CA ASN A 51 -20.00 -18.85 -18.33
C ASN A 51 -21.12 -19.65 -19.04
N PRO A 52 -21.54 -20.82 -18.50
CA PRO A 52 -22.58 -21.65 -19.10
C PRO A 52 -24.00 -21.06 -19.01
N GLN A 53 -24.19 -19.91 -18.36
CA GLN A 53 -25.48 -19.20 -18.33
C GLN A 53 -25.67 -18.28 -19.54
N LEU A 54 -24.59 -17.89 -20.24
CA LEU A 54 -24.65 -17.06 -21.44
C LEU A 54 -25.05 -17.92 -22.64
N LYS A 55 -26.36 -18.07 -22.86
CA LYS A 55 -26.95 -18.87 -23.96
C LYS A 55 -27.75 -18.04 -24.98
N LEU A 56 -27.64 -16.72 -24.91
CA LEU A 56 -28.27 -15.80 -25.86
C LEU A 56 -27.31 -15.57 -27.04
N ASN A 57 -27.53 -16.22 -28.18
CA ASN A 57 -26.63 -16.15 -29.32
C ASN A 57 -26.40 -14.69 -29.77
N ASP A 58 -25.15 -14.23 -29.72
CA ASP A 58 -24.71 -12.92 -30.26
C ASP A 58 -24.61 -12.93 -31.79
N GLY A 59 -24.49 -14.11 -32.39
CA GLY A 59 -24.32 -14.32 -33.82
C GLY A 59 -22.88 -14.24 -34.31
N LEU A 60 -21.90 -13.91 -33.46
CA LEU A 60 -20.48 -13.76 -33.85
C LEU A 60 -19.90 -15.08 -34.36
N LEU A 61 -20.16 -16.19 -33.64
CA LEU A 61 -19.71 -17.51 -34.05
C LEU A 61 -20.34 -17.93 -35.39
N VAL A 62 -21.65 -17.71 -35.56
CA VAL A 62 -22.36 -18.04 -36.81
C VAL A 62 -21.84 -17.20 -37.97
N GLN A 63 -21.56 -15.91 -37.76
CA GLN A 63 -20.97 -15.03 -38.78
C GLN A 63 -19.55 -15.47 -39.18
N SER A 64 -18.74 -15.95 -38.23
CA SER A 64 -17.41 -16.52 -38.52
C SER A 64 -17.51 -17.77 -39.40
N TYR A 65 -18.45 -18.66 -39.12
CA TYR A 65 -18.74 -19.81 -39.99
C TYR A 65 -19.27 -19.38 -41.38
N MET A 66 -20.20 -18.42 -41.45
CA MET A 66 -20.68 -17.89 -42.75
C MET A 66 -19.53 -17.35 -43.62
N ALA A 67 -18.56 -16.65 -43.01
CA ALA A 67 -17.43 -16.05 -43.71
C ALA A 67 -16.37 -17.07 -44.19
N VAL A 68 -16.25 -18.24 -43.53
CA VAL A 68 -15.27 -19.28 -43.88
C VAL A 68 -15.87 -20.33 -44.83
N TYR A 69 -17.14 -20.69 -44.67
CA TYR A 69 -17.81 -21.73 -45.46
C TYR A 69 -18.70 -21.19 -46.61
N ASP A 70 -18.68 -19.88 -46.86
CA ASP A 70 -19.50 -19.16 -47.87
C ASP A 70 -20.97 -19.61 -47.90
N THR A 71 -21.60 -19.58 -46.71
CA THR A 71 -22.93 -20.16 -46.49
C THR A 71 -23.89 -19.19 -45.80
N ASN A 72 -25.19 -19.48 -45.86
CA ASN A 72 -26.22 -18.66 -45.26
C ASN A 72 -26.33 -18.90 -43.74
N PHE A 73 -26.93 -17.94 -43.02
CA PHE A 73 -27.06 -17.96 -41.57
C PHE A 73 -27.77 -19.22 -41.03
N SER A 74 -28.78 -19.75 -41.74
CA SER A 74 -29.52 -20.93 -41.27
C SER A 74 -28.71 -22.22 -41.39
N ASP A 75 -27.80 -22.31 -42.35
CA ASP A 75 -26.96 -23.51 -42.54
C ASP A 75 -25.68 -23.41 -41.71
N ALA A 76 -25.07 -22.21 -41.60
CA ALA A 76 -24.02 -21.96 -40.61
C ALA A 76 -24.48 -22.26 -39.16
N THR A 77 -25.73 -21.93 -38.80
CA THR A 77 -26.27 -22.24 -37.46
C THR A 77 -26.32 -23.74 -37.23
N LYS A 78 -26.75 -24.56 -38.21
CA LYS A 78 -26.79 -26.03 -38.09
C LYS A 78 -25.39 -26.63 -37.90
N ILE A 79 -24.41 -26.16 -38.67
CA ILE A 79 -23.02 -26.62 -38.59
C ILE A 79 -22.44 -26.32 -37.19
N VAL A 80 -22.72 -25.13 -36.65
CA VAL A 80 -22.33 -24.76 -35.28
C VAL A 80 -23.05 -25.61 -34.23
N GLU A 81 -24.37 -25.86 -34.39
CA GLU A 81 -25.13 -26.71 -33.46
C GLU A 81 -24.64 -28.18 -33.48
N GLU A 82 -24.20 -28.69 -34.63
CA GLU A 82 -23.64 -30.04 -34.79
C GLU A 82 -22.24 -30.16 -34.15
N GLU A 83 -21.30 -29.25 -34.45
CA GLU A 83 -19.97 -29.18 -33.80
C GLU A 83 -20.07 -29.04 -32.26
N VAL A 84 -21.05 -28.26 -31.78
CA VAL A 84 -21.28 -28.07 -30.33
C VAL A 84 -21.93 -29.32 -29.70
N ALA A 85 -22.80 -30.02 -30.41
CA ALA A 85 -23.34 -31.30 -29.96
C ALA A 85 -22.23 -32.37 -29.84
N GLU A 86 -21.30 -32.43 -30.79
CA GLU A 86 -20.10 -33.27 -30.69
C GLU A 86 -19.24 -32.89 -29.48
N LEU A 87 -18.93 -31.60 -29.30
CA LEU A 87 -18.14 -31.09 -28.18
C LEU A 87 -18.74 -31.54 -26.84
N ILE A 88 -20.06 -31.38 -26.67
CA ILE A 88 -20.78 -31.80 -25.45
C ILE A 88 -20.75 -33.33 -25.29
N ALA A 89 -20.89 -34.09 -26.37
CA ALA A 89 -20.83 -35.56 -26.34
C ALA A 89 -19.44 -36.08 -25.91
N VAL A 90 -18.35 -35.50 -26.43
CA VAL A 90 -16.98 -35.82 -26.00
C VAL A 90 -16.75 -35.41 -24.55
N LEU A 91 -17.16 -34.19 -24.17
CA LEU A 91 -17.00 -33.66 -22.82
C LEU A 91 -17.75 -34.48 -21.76
N HIS A 92 -18.93 -35.04 -22.08
CA HIS A 92 -19.64 -35.99 -21.23
C HIS A 92 -19.00 -37.39 -21.18
N LYS A 93 -18.33 -37.83 -22.26
CA LYS A 93 -17.71 -39.16 -22.37
C LYS A 93 -16.33 -39.24 -21.72
N GLU A 94 -15.54 -38.18 -21.86
CA GLU A 94 -14.11 -38.15 -21.47
C GLU A 94 -13.85 -37.22 -20.26
N GLY A 95 -14.87 -36.46 -19.83
CA GLY A 95 -14.82 -35.58 -18.66
C GLY A 95 -14.04 -34.28 -18.86
N LYS A 96 -13.36 -34.12 -20.00
CA LYS A 96 -12.59 -32.93 -20.38
C LYS A 96 -12.45 -32.79 -21.89
N VAL A 97 -12.21 -31.57 -22.37
CA VAL A 97 -11.81 -31.25 -23.75
C VAL A 97 -10.78 -30.12 -23.71
N ASP A 98 -9.74 -30.22 -24.54
CA ASP A 98 -8.79 -29.13 -24.80
C ASP A 98 -9.30 -28.26 -25.96
N LEU A 99 -9.47 -26.95 -25.72
CA LEU A 99 -9.67 -25.96 -26.77
C LEU A 99 -8.33 -25.29 -27.06
N ALA A 100 -7.75 -25.62 -28.21
CA ALA A 100 -6.45 -25.12 -28.65
C ALA A 100 -6.31 -23.61 -28.45
N ASN A 101 -5.22 -23.20 -27.79
CA ASN A 101 -4.87 -21.82 -27.39
C ASN A 101 -5.85 -21.10 -26.43
N VAL A 102 -7.11 -21.54 -26.32
CA VAL A 102 -8.14 -20.99 -25.43
C VAL A 102 -7.99 -21.54 -24.00
N GLY A 103 -8.01 -22.86 -23.81
CA GLY A 103 -7.91 -23.51 -22.49
C GLY A 103 -8.60 -24.86 -22.38
N GLU A 104 -8.47 -25.51 -21.22
CA GLU A 104 -9.09 -26.80 -20.93
C GLU A 104 -10.49 -26.62 -20.33
N LEU A 105 -11.51 -27.23 -20.96
CA LEU A 105 -12.84 -27.43 -20.40
C LEU A 105 -12.90 -28.75 -19.64
N ARG A 106 -13.55 -28.76 -18.47
CA ARG A 106 -13.79 -29.95 -17.65
C ARG A 106 -15.25 -30.04 -17.24
N TYR A 107 -15.76 -31.27 -17.17
CA TYR A 107 -17.11 -31.58 -16.71
C TYR A 107 -17.05 -32.24 -15.34
N THR A 108 -17.44 -31.50 -14.31
CA THR A 108 -17.39 -31.97 -12.93
C THR A 108 -18.51 -32.98 -12.67
N ILE A 109 -18.27 -33.94 -11.76
CA ILE A 109 -19.26 -34.94 -11.29
C ILE A 109 -20.59 -34.36 -10.76
N HIS A 110 -20.64 -33.04 -10.51
CA HIS A 110 -21.82 -32.31 -10.07
C HIS A 110 -22.68 -31.75 -11.23
N GLY A 111 -22.34 -32.06 -12.49
CA GLY A 111 -23.06 -31.55 -13.67
C GLY A 111 -22.71 -30.09 -14.01
N ALA A 112 -21.49 -29.67 -13.68
CA ALA A 112 -21.00 -28.31 -13.88
C ALA A 112 -19.84 -28.28 -14.88
N TYR A 113 -19.70 -27.17 -15.60
CA TYR A 113 -18.56 -26.91 -16.47
C TYR A 113 -17.54 -26.03 -15.74
N GLU A 114 -16.31 -26.51 -15.64
CA GLU A 114 -15.13 -25.78 -15.17
C GLU A 114 -14.25 -25.46 -16.38
N PHE A 115 -13.59 -24.31 -16.38
CA PHE A 115 -12.72 -23.87 -17.47
C PHE A 115 -11.40 -23.32 -16.91
N ILE A 116 -10.29 -23.78 -17.48
CA ILE A 116 -8.93 -23.39 -17.10
C ILE A 116 -8.28 -22.75 -18.33
N PRO A 117 -8.18 -21.40 -18.40
CA PRO A 117 -7.56 -20.72 -19.53
C PRO A 117 -6.08 -21.08 -19.65
N TYR A 118 -5.56 -21.09 -20.87
CA TYR A 118 -4.13 -21.24 -21.09
C TYR A 118 -3.40 -19.90 -21.02
N GLU A 119 -2.57 -19.76 -19.98
CA GLU A 119 -1.76 -18.55 -19.74
C GLU A 119 -0.93 -18.18 -20.96
N ASN A 120 -0.92 -16.88 -21.28
CA ASN A 120 -0.11 -16.25 -22.33
C ASN A 120 -0.24 -16.81 -23.76
N ARG A 121 -1.31 -17.57 -24.07
CA ARG A 121 -1.54 -18.08 -25.45
C ARG A 121 -2.36 -17.15 -26.34
N ILE A 122 -3.49 -16.63 -25.86
CA ILE A 122 -4.28 -15.63 -26.61
C ILE A 122 -3.67 -14.24 -26.42
N THR A 123 -2.60 -13.98 -27.19
CA THR A 123 -2.06 -12.62 -27.35
C THR A 123 -3.01 -11.79 -28.19
N THR A 124 -3.91 -11.08 -27.51
CA THR A 124 -4.75 -10.03 -28.10
C THR A 124 -3.84 -9.01 -28.81
N PRO A 125 -4.05 -8.65 -30.09
CA PRO A 125 -3.01 -8.00 -30.90
C PRO A 125 -2.45 -6.69 -30.33
N TYR A 126 -3.26 -5.88 -29.65
CA TYR A 126 -2.82 -4.62 -29.02
C TYR A 126 -2.04 -4.79 -27.70
N LEU A 127 -1.98 -6.02 -27.16
CA LEU A 127 -1.18 -6.39 -25.98
C LEU A 127 0.12 -7.14 -26.34
N TYR A 128 0.31 -7.49 -27.63
CA TYR A 128 1.46 -8.25 -28.07
C TYR A 128 2.78 -7.49 -27.84
N GLY A 129 3.79 -8.17 -27.29
CA GLY A 129 5.11 -7.58 -27.02
C GLY A 129 5.18 -6.69 -25.77
N LEU A 130 4.12 -6.59 -24.96
CA LEU A 130 4.17 -5.93 -23.66
C LEU A 130 4.72 -6.90 -22.61
N ASP A 131 5.96 -6.67 -22.19
CA ASP A 131 6.62 -7.43 -21.11
C ASP A 131 6.65 -6.63 -19.80
N SER A 132 6.92 -7.33 -18.70
CA SER A 132 7.20 -6.75 -17.39
C SER A 132 8.56 -6.02 -17.37
N PHE A 133 8.66 -4.94 -16.60
CA PHE A 133 9.90 -4.19 -16.45
C PHE A 133 10.05 -3.56 -15.06
N GLU A 134 11.28 -3.26 -14.65
CA GLU A 134 11.57 -2.57 -13.39
C GLU A 134 11.89 -1.09 -13.61
N MET A 135 11.29 -0.19 -12.81
CA MET A 135 11.61 1.24 -12.84
C MET A 135 11.97 1.74 -11.44
N LYS A 136 13.22 2.17 -11.27
CA LYS A 136 13.72 2.76 -10.01
C LYS A 136 13.00 4.07 -9.68
N GLU A 137 12.62 4.24 -8.42
CA GLU A 137 11.95 5.46 -7.98
C GLU A 137 12.84 6.70 -8.08
N LEU A 138 12.22 7.86 -8.39
CA LEU A 138 12.90 9.15 -8.51
C LEU A 138 13.67 9.56 -7.25
N ALA A 139 13.26 9.10 -6.06
CA ALA A 139 13.98 9.34 -4.80
C ALA A 139 15.32 8.60 -4.74
N VAL A 140 15.46 7.45 -5.40
CA VAL A 140 16.72 6.70 -5.51
C VAL A 140 17.67 7.36 -6.51
N LEU A 141 17.12 8.00 -7.56
CA LEU A 141 17.89 8.74 -8.56
C LEU A 141 18.32 10.15 -8.08
N HIS A 142 17.53 10.79 -7.22
CA HIS A 142 17.85 12.08 -6.59
C HIS A 142 18.58 11.96 -5.26
N LYS A 143 18.72 10.76 -4.69
CA LYS A 143 19.82 10.50 -3.77
C LYS A 143 21.09 10.76 -4.59
N PRO A 144 21.90 11.79 -4.27
CA PRO A 144 23.10 12.01 -5.03
C PRO A 144 23.93 10.74 -4.91
N GLU A 145 24.51 10.33 -6.03
CA GLU A 145 25.86 9.81 -5.93
C GLU A 145 26.73 10.95 -5.38
N GLU A 146 26.75 11.04 -4.06
CA GLU A 146 27.99 10.75 -3.38
C GLU A 146 28.57 9.50 -4.07
N LYS A 147 29.33 9.80 -5.11
CA LYS A 147 30.74 9.45 -5.16
C LYS A 147 31.28 9.62 -3.73
N VAL A 148 31.03 8.58 -2.94
CA VAL A 148 32.09 7.88 -2.26
C VAL A 148 33.19 7.73 -3.30
N LEU A 149 33.98 8.80 -3.39
CA LEU A 149 35.40 8.72 -3.59
C LEU A 149 35.84 7.70 -2.56
N ILE A 150 35.80 6.43 -2.94
CA ILE A 150 36.65 5.41 -2.36
C ILE A 150 38.01 6.08 -2.42
N PRO A 151 38.62 6.47 -1.28
CA PRO A 151 39.89 7.17 -1.30
C PRO A 151 40.88 6.12 -1.79
N VAL A 152 41.14 6.07 -3.10
CA VAL A 152 41.63 4.90 -3.86
C VAL A 152 42.79 4.25 -3.13
N ALA A 153 42.45 3.17 -2.39
CA ALA A 153 42.99 2.83 -1.07
C ALA A 153 44.23 3.64 -0.71
N ALA A 154 44.02 4.88 -0.25
CA ALA A 154 44.93 6.02 -0.41
C ALA A 154 46.35 5.61 -0.09
N GLN A 155 47.10 5.24 -1.14
CA GLN A 155 48.38 4.53 -0.95
C GLN A 155 49.22 5.39 -0.02
N GLU A 156 49.67 4.80 1.08
CA GLU A 156 50.65 5.40 1.97
C GLU A 156 52.00 5.41 1.26
N ARG A 157 52.06 6.26 0.22
CA ARG A 157 53.27 6.77 -0.40
C ARG A 157 53.93 7.60 0.68
N THR A 158 54.69 6.89 1.50
CA THR A 158 55.63 7.41 2.47
C THR A 158 56.46 8.47 1.77
N LYS A 159 56.04 9.73 1.91
CA LYS A 159 56.72 10.87 1.28
C LYS A 159 58.15 10.81 1.77
N PRO A 160 59.16 10.63 0.90
CA PRO A 160 60.54 10.69 1.35
C PRO A 160 60.75 12.10 1.87
N TYR A 161 60.91 12.23 3.20
CA TYR A 161 61.15 13.51 3.83
C TYR A 161 62.56 13.96 3.45
N GLU A 162 62.68 14.68 2.34
CA GLU A 162 63.88 15.43 1.99
C GLU A 162 64.09 16.56 3.00
N ILE A 163 64.67 16.23 4.16
CA ILE A 163 65.10 17.22 5.14
C ILE A 163 66.33 17.93 4.55
N ARG A 164 66.08 19.03 3.83
CA ARG A 164 67.11 19.86 3.18
C ARG A 164 67.86 20.70 4.21
N ILE A 165 68.71 20.04 5.01
CA ILE A 165 69.57 20.67 6.03
C ILE A 165 70.56 21.61 5.34
N ASN A 166 70.55 22.89 5.73
CA ASN A 166 71.53 23.86 5.26
C ASN A 166 72.94 23.51 5.79
N ARG A 167 73.86 23.19 4.89
CA ARG A 167 75.27 22.85 5.22
C ARG A 167 75.98 23.92 6.06
N ALA A 168 75.60 25.20 5.96
CA ALA A 168 76.16 26.26 6.79
C ALA A 168 75.77 26.10 8.27
N VAL A 169 74.51 25.75 8.55
CA VAL A 169 74.02 25.51 9.92
C VAL A 169 74.70 24.28 10.52
N LEU A 170 74.81 23.19 9.74
CA LEU A 170 75.49 21.97 10.19
C LEU A 170 76.98 22.23 10.50
N ARG A 171 77.69 22.99 9.66
CA ARG A 171 79.10 23.35 9.90
C ARG A 171 79.26 24.16 11.19
N ASN A 172 78.36 25.12 11.44
CA ASN A 172 78.41 25.94 12.64
C ASN A 172 78.08 25.12 13.91
N ALA A 173 77.13 24.18 13.83
CA ALA A 173 76.83 23.26 14.93
C ALA A 173 78.02 22.34 15.28
N VAL A 174 78.69 21.78 14.26
CA VAL A 174 79.90 20.96 14.46
C VAL A 174 81.04 21.79 15.08
N ALA A 175 81.21 23.05 14.67
CA ALA A 175 82.20 23.94 15.28
C ALA A 175 81.92 24.24 16.75
N MET A 176 80.65 24.46 17.13
CA MET A 176 80.24 24.63 18.53
C MET A 176 80.51 23.37 19.37
N ILE A 177 80.18 22.18 18.85
CA ILE A 177 80.45 20.90 19.54
C ILE A 177 81.96 20.70 19.72
N ALA A 178 82.77 21.01 18.71
CA ALA A 178 84.23 20.91 18.80
C ALA A 178 84.83 21.90 19.83
N ALA A 179 84.30 23.12 19.91
CA ALA A 179 84.71 24.10 20.92
C ALA A 179 84.36 23.65 22.35
N ILE A 180 83.16 23.09 22.56
CA ILE A 180 82.74 22.51 23.84
C ILE A 180 83.61 21.31 24.21
N ALA A 181 83.91 20.42 23.26
CA ALA A 181 84.77 19.27 23.47
C ALA A 181 86.21 19.69 23.85
N LEU A 182 86.78 20.71 23.20
CA LEU A 182 88.07 21.28 23.57
C LEU A 182 88.05 21.93 24.96
N PHE A 183 86.99 22.66 25.30
CA PHE A 183 86.83 23.27 26.62
C PHE A 183 86.86 22.21 27.73
N PHE A 184 86.14 21.09 27.57
CA PHE A 184 86.17 20.00 28.54
C PHE A 184 87.49 19.19 28.52
N ALA A 185 88.12 19.02 27.36
CA ALA A 185 89.39 18.28 27.24
C ALA A 185 90.59 19.02 27.86
N PHE A 186 90.55 20.36 27.94
CA PHE A 186 91.62 21.18 28.53
C PHE A 186 91.25 21.85 29.87
N SER A 187 90.06 21.59 30.41
CA SER A 187 89.70 22.04 31.76
C SER A 187 90.46 21.25 32.81
N THR A 188 91.25 21.93 33.64
CA THR A 188 91.90 21.34 34.82
C THR A 188 90.84 20.81 35.80
N PRO A 189 91.00 19.61 36.39
CA PRO A 189 90.02 19.05 37.31
C PRO A 189 89.86 19.93 38.55
N ILE A 190 88.61 20.18 38.93
CA ILE A 190 88.24 20.93 40.13
C ILE A 190 87.88 19.91 41.22
N GLU A 191 88.53 19.96 42.37
CA GLU A 191 88.18 19.14 43.52
C GLU A 191 86.95 19.73 44.24
N ASN A 192 86.00 18.86 44.63
CA ASN A 192 84.67 19.28 45.05
C ASN A 192 84.64 19.74 46.52
N THR A 193 84.21 20.98 46.76
CA THR A 193 83.78 21.44 48.10
C THR A 193 82.34 21.02 48.40
N ALA A 194 82.00 20.91 49.69
CA ALA A 194 80.77 20.26 50.16
C ALA A 194 79.49 21.07 49.88
N VAL A 195 78.37 20.34 49.74
CA VAL A 195 77.03 20.91 49.47
C VAL A 195 76.28 21.17 50.77
N GLU A 196 76.07 22.44 51.08
CA GLU A 196 75.14 22.88 52.14
C GLU A 196 73.69 22.84 51.61
N LYS A 197 72.73 22.45 52.46
CA LYS A 197 71.33 22.20 52.07
C LYS A 197 70.36 22.97 52.96
N ASP A 198 69.77 24.04 52.42
CA ASP A 198 68.61 24.69 53.03
C ASP A 198 67.37 24.65 52.11
N ASN A 199 66.22 24.33 52.71
CA ASN A 199 64.96 24.11 52.01
C ASN A 199 64.11 25.38 51.98
N TYR A 200 64.01 26.01 50.80
CA TYR A 200 63.15 27.17 50.53
C TYR A 200 61.64 26.83 50.48
N ALA A 201 61.08 26.28 51.58
CA ALA A 201 59.66 25.95 51.68
C ALA A 201 59.14 25.86 53.14
N ARG A 202 59.10 26.98 53.88
CA ARG A 202 58.30 27.11 55.12
C ARG A 202 57.54 28.43 55.17
N LEU A 203 56.24 28.37 54.97
CA LEU A 203 55.30 29.49 55.09
C LEU A 203 54.41 29.31 56.33
N LEU A 204 54.95 29.62 57.52
CA LEU A 204 54.26 30.11 58.74
C LEU A 204 55.25 30.12 59.93
N PRO A 205 55.30 31.19 60.75
CA PRO A 205 56.02 31.19 62.03
C PRO A 205 55.34 30.30 63.08
N ILE A 206 56.13 29.66 63.94
CA ILE A 206 55.66 28.65 64.90
C ILE A 206 55.07 29.30 66.17
N ASP A 207 55.52 30.51 66.51
CA ASP A 207 55.17 31.33 67.68
C ASP A 207 53.66 31.59 67.88
N LEU A 208 52.85 31.32 66.85
CA LEU A 208 51.38 31.43 66.90
C LEU A 208 50.70 30.30 67.70
N PHE A 209 51.32 29.12 67.81
CA PHE A 209 50.69 27.96 68.49
C PHE A 209 50.90 27.96 70.01
N GLU A 210 52.10 28.34 70.48
CA GLU A 210 52.47 28.41 71.91
C GLU A 210 51.53 29.34 72.72
N LYS A 211 50.94 30.33 72.05
CA LYS A 211 50.00 31.28 72.66
C LYS A 211 48.54 30.80 72.75
N ILE A 212 48.23 29.66 72.13
CA ILE A 212 46.90 29.03 72.15
C ILE A 212 46.81 27.94 73.24
N GLU A 213 47.93 27.25 73.49
CA GLU A 213 48.03 26.16 74.47
C GLU A 213 47.64 26.59 75.90
N ASN A 214 47.93 27.84 76.26
CA ASN A 214 47.61 28.43 77.57
C ASN A 214 46.11 28.80 77.78
N ARG A 215 45.18 28.27 76.98
CA ARG A 215 43.72 28.36 77.21
C ARG A 215 43.04 27.00 77.09
N SER A 216 43.19 26.20 78.14
CA SER A 216 42.60 24.87 78.28
C SER A 216 41.06 24.86 78.36
N VAL A 217 40.44 24.37 77.28
CA VAL A 217 39.55 23.19 77.26
C VAL A 217 38.49 23.03 78.40
N VAL A 218 37.22 23.09 78.00
CA VAL A 218 36.10 22.23 78.46
C VAL A 218 35.22 22.01 77.22
N MET A 219 35.00 20.83 76.61
CA MET A 219 35.09 19.39 76.95
C MET A 219 33.89 18.76 77.68
N THR A 220 32.98 18.20 76.89
CA THR A 220 32.32 16.91 77.15
C THR A 220 32.21 16.10 75.84
N PRO A 221 32.57 14.80 75.81
CA PRO A 221 32.45 13.92 74.63
C PRO A 221 31.22 12.98 74.74
N VAL A 222 31.33 11.72 74.25
CA VAL A 222 30.36 10.58 74.32
C VAL A 222 29.28 10.58 73.20
N GLU A 223 29.03 9.50 72.43
CA GLU A 223 29.88 8.35 72.02
C GLU A 223 29.25 7.62 70.80
N VAL A 224 29.81 6.47 70.38
CA VAL A 224 29.47 5.75 69.13
C VAL A 224 28.98 4.32 69.43
N LYS A 225 27.91 3.82 68.77
CA LYS A 225 27.89 2.61 67.88
C LYS A 225 26.50 2.24 67.33
N GLN A 226 26.46 1.15 66.54
CA GLN A 226 25.34 0.63 65.74
C GLN A 226 24.65 -0.57 66.44
N GLU A 227 23.35 -0.82 66.18
CA GLU A 227 22.87 -1.96 65.35
C GLU A 227 21.34 -2.26 65.39
N THR A 228 20.76 -2.41 64.19
CA THR A 228 19.66 -3.31 63.73
C THR A 228 18.26 -3.45 64.40
N LYS A 229 17.26 -3.54 63.49
CA LYS A 229 16.13 -4.51 63.38
C LYS A 229 14.69 -4.18 63.90
N LYS A 230 13.74 -4.65 63.06
CA LYS A 230 12.26 -4.80 63.18
C LYS A 230 11.44 -3.49 63.01
N SER A 231 10.38 -3.41 62.18
CA SER A 231 9.23 -4.31 61.86
C SER A 231 8.06 -4.12 62.85
N VAL A 232 6.76 -4.19 62.50
CA VAL A 232 6.10 -4.71 61.25
C VAL A 232 5.43 -3.56 60.44
N THR A 233 4.32 -3.58 59.66
CA THR A 233 3.19 -4.50 59.28
C THR A 233 2.63 -3.98 57.92
N THR A 234 1.89 -4.67 57.03
CA THR A 234 1.32 -6.03 56.98
C THR A 234 1.42 -6.67 55.57
N ALA A 235 0.43 -6.46 54.69
CA ALA A 235 0.22 -7.06 53.35
C ALA A 235 -0.75 -6.15 52.53
N LYS A 236 -0.89 -6.13 51.18
CA LYS A 236 -0.71 -7.15 50.09
C LYS A 236 -1.91 -8.15 50.09
N ILE A 237 -2.53 -8.67 48.99
CA ILE A 237 -2.09 -9.42 47.79
C ILE A 237 -3.30 -9.55 46.77
N SER A 238 -3.06 -9.90 45.47
CA SER A 238 -3.99 -10.49 44.43
C SER A 238 -5.21 -9.69 43.92
N HIS A 239 -5.61 -9.64 42.62
CA HIS A 239 -5.71 -10.58 41.47
C HIS A 239 -7.01 -11.44 41.40
N GLY A 240 -7.72 -11.42 40.26
CA GLY A 240 -8.31 -12.65 39.67
C GLY A 240 -9.80 -12.70 39.22
N ALA A 241 -10.01 -12.80 37.90
CA ALA A 241 -10.96 -13.69 37.18
C ALA A 241 -12.52 -13.70 37.37
N THR A 242 -13.21 -13.25 36.29
CA THR A 242 -14.15 -14.04 35.42
C THR A 242 -15.57 -14.49 35.88
N SER A 243 -16.54 -14.42 34.93
CA SER A 243 -17.90 -15.06 34.87
C SER A 243 -18.95 -14.65 35.93
N SER A 244 -20.29 -14.55 35.71
CA SER A 244 -21.18 -14.51 34.51
C SER A 244 -22.51 -13.73 34.91
N GLU A 245 -23.77 -13.80 34.42
CA GLU A 245 -24.54 -14.70 33.51
C GLU A 245 -25.87 -14.05 32.98
N LYS A 246 -26.61 -14.78 32.13
CA LYS A 246 -28.01 -14.67 31.56
C LYS A 246 -29.20 -14.32 32.52
N GLU A 247 -30.49 -14.09 32.14
CA GLU A 247 -31.37 -13.86 30.94
C GLU A 247 -32.74 -13.29 31.47
N THR A 248 -33.86 -12.91 30.79
CA THR A 248 -34.52 -12.87 29.43
C THR A 248 -35.44 -11.60 29.39
N GLY A 249 -36.27 -11.21 28.40
CA GLY A 249 -36.64 -11.70 27.04
C GLY A 249 -38.18 -11.82 26.79
N LYS A 250 -38.66 -11.63 25.53
CA LYS A 250 -40.08 -11.73 25.00
C LYS A 250 -40.96 -10.45 25.17
N ARG A 251 -42.01 -10.12 24.37
CA ARG A 251 -42.67 -10.73 23.16
C ARG A 251 -43.60 -9.76 22.36
N ALA A 252 -43.70 -9.94 21.02
CA ALA A 252 -44.87 -9.72 20.10
C ALA A 252 -45.53 -8.30 20.00
N THR A 253 -46.42 -7.91 19.04
CA THR A 253 -47.33 -8.58 18.05
C THR A 253 -47.39 -7.86 16.64
N LYS A 254 -48.35 -8.22 15.75
CA LYS A 254 -48.73 -7.62 14.41
C LYS A 254 -50.28 -7.39 14.36
N PRO A 255 -51.05 -7.17 13.24
CA PRO A 255 -50.79 -6.76 11.82
C PRO A 255 -51.86 -5.79 11.17
N LEU A 256 -51.81 -5.60 9.82
CA LEU A 256 -52.95 -5.65 8.82
C LEU A 256 -53.64 -4.38 8.21
N VAL A 257 -54.12 -4.53 6.95
CA VAL A 257 -55.10 -3.72 6.12
C VAL A 257 -54.65 -2.30 5.67
N VAL A 258 -54.63 -1.82 4.40
CA VAL A 258 -55.31 -2.03 3.07
C VAL A 258 -56.53 -1.13 2.76
N LYS A 259 -56.40 -0.20 1.80
CA LYS A 259 -57.48 0.21 0.85
C LYS A 259 -56.96 1.07 -0.32
N GLU A 260 -57.73 1.08 -1.42
CA GLU A 260 -57.47 1.80 -2.68
C GLU A 260 -58.44 3.00 -2.87
N VAL A 261 -58.16 3.89 -3.84
CA VAL A 261 -59.01 4.19 -5.03
C VAL A 261 -58.49 5.43 -5.81
N LYS A 262 -58.76 5.45 -7.12
CA LYS A 262 -58.37 6.46 -8.14
C LYS A 262 -59.13 7.79 -7.99
N VAL A 263 -58.64 8.88 -8.63
CA VAL A 263 -59.34 9.59 -9.74
C VAL A 263 -58.49 10.74 -10.35
N VAL A 264 -58.24 10.62 -11.66
CA VAL A 264 -58.08 11.65 -12.75
C VAL A 264 -57.12 12.86 -12.61
N LYS A 265 -56.44 13.17 -13.73
CA LYS A 265 -55.48 14.29 -13.96
C LYS A 265 -56.19 15.63 -14.28
N PRO A 266 -55.46 16.75 -14.31
CA PRO A 266 -55.18 17.35 -15.63
C PRO A 266 -53.68 17.52 -15.96
N VAL A 267 -53.40 17.97 -17.18
CA VAL A 267 -52.08 17.91 -17.85
C VAL A 267 -51.15 19.06 -17.42
N ALA A 268 -49.87 18.73 -17.21
CA ALA A 268 -48.75 19.66 -17.33
C ALA A 268 -47.55 18.93 -17.96
N GLU A 269 -46.82 19.65 -18.82
CA GLU A 269 -45.48 19.46 -19.42
C GLU A 269 -44.81 18.07 -19.46
N LYS A 270 -44.13 17.77 -20.58
CA LYS A 270 -43.21 16.62 -20.70
C LYS A 270 -41.98 16.84 -19.81
N GLN A 271 -42.06 16.40 -18.57
CA GLN A 271 -40.89 16.20 -17.72
C GLN A 271 -39.97 15.17 -18.41
N MET A 272 -38.75 15.60 -18.79
CA MET A 272 -37.69 14.64 -19.08
C MET A 272 -37.43 13.86 -17.79
N GLU A 273 -37.31 12.54 -17.86
CA GLU A 273 -37.01 11.75 -16.68
C GLU A 273 -35.59 12.11 -16.19
N ASP A 274 -35.49 12.45 -14.90
CA ASP A 274 -34.31 12.96 -14.20
C ASP A 274 -33.31 11.80 -13.98
N ASN A 275 -32.83 11.17 -15.06
CA ASN A 275 -32.13 9.88 -15.04
C ASN A 275 -30.73 9.90 -14.39
N TYR A 276 -30.16 11.07 -14.10
CA TYR A 276 -28.86 11.21 -13.44
C TYR A 276 -29.00 11.92 -12.10
N HIS A 277 -28.85 11.17 -11.01
CA HIS A 277 -28.96 11.64 -9.63
C HIS A 277 -27.57 11.83 -8.98
N ILE A 278 -27.35 12.95 -8.28
CA ILE A 278 -26.13 13.15 -7.47
C ILE A 278 -26.43 12.69 -6.04
N ILE A 279 -25.85 11.55 -5.65
CA ILE A 279 -26.05 10.86 -4.36
C ILE A 279 -24.96 11.27 -3.36
N VAL A 280 -25.34 11.52 -2.11
CA VAL A 280 -24.41 11.79 -0.98
C VAL A 280 -24.31 10.60 -0.04
N ALA A 281 -25.43 9.92 0.22
CA ALA A 281 -25.52 8.80 1.13
C ALA A 281 -26.42 7.70 0.57
N GLY A 282 -26.16 6.45 0.95
CA GLY A 282 -26.96 5.28 0.56
C GLY A 282 -26.80 4.11 1.52
N GLY A 283 -27.82 3.27 1.62
CA GLY A 283 -27.86 2.14 2.57
C GLY A 283 -28.34 2.49 3.99
N ILE A 284 -28.83 3.71 4.21
CA ILE A 284 -29.42 4.17 5.48
C ILE A 284 -30.92 3.84 5.57
N THR A 285 -31.57 4.08 6.72
CA THR A 285 -33.03 3.87 6.81
C THR A 285 -33.81 5.01 6.15
N LEU A 286 -35.09 4.78 5.83
CA LEU A 286 -35.98 5.80 5.25
C LEU A 286 -36.06 7.06 6.13
N LYS A 287 -36.17 6.90 7.45
CA LYS A 287 -36.29 8.03 8.40
C LYS A 287 -35.02 8.88 8.44
N ASP A 288 -33.85 8.22 8.47
CA ASP A 288 -32.56 8.93 8.46
C ASP A 288 -32.33 9.65 7.13
N ALA A 289 -32.79 9.06 6.02
CA ALA A 289 -32.74 9.66 4.70
C ALA A 289 -33.65 10.89 4.56
N GLU A 290 -34.86 10.85 5.15
CA GLU A 290 -35.79 11.98 5.21
C GLU A 290 -35.18 13.15 6.00
N ILE A 291 -34.67 12.89 7.21
CA ILE A 291 -33.97 13.87 8.05
C ILE A 291 -32.76 14.47 7.31
N MET A 292 -31.96 13.64 6.64
CA MET A 292 -30.80 14.10 5.87
C MET A 292 -31.22 14.95 4.65
N ALA A 293 -32.32 14.61 3.97
CA ALA A 293 -32.84 15.40 2.86
C ALA A 293 -33.37 16.77 3.33
N GLU A 294 -33.97 16.86 4.52
CA GLU A 294 -34.37 18.14 5.13
C GLU A 294 -33.16 18.99 5.53
N GLN A 295 -32.12 18.38 6.13
CA GLN A 295 -30.86 19.06 6.41
C GLN A 295 -30.17 19.58 5.14
N LEU A 296 -30.24 18.86 4.02
CA LEU A 296 -29.72 19.32 2.74
C LEU A 296 -30.53 20.51 2.17
N LYS A 297 -31.86 20.48 2.29
CA LYS A 297 -32.72 21.62 1.91
C LYS A 297 -32.42 22.86 2.76
N ALA A 298 -32.21 22.69 4.07
CA ALA A 298 -31.80 23.78 4.97
C ALA A 298 -30.41 24.35 4.64
N LYS A 299 -29.52 23.53 4.06
CA LYS A 299 -28.21 23.95 3.50
C LYS A 299 -28.29 24.52 2.07
N GLY A 300 -29.49 24.79 1.55
CA GLY A 300 -29.72 25.41 0.23
C GLY A 300 -29.95 24.43 -0.93
N PHE A 301 -29.86 23.12 -0.72
CA PHE A 301 -30.11 22.12 -1.77
C PHE A 301 -31.61 21.81 -1.88
N HIS A 302 -32.39 22.79 -2.37
CA HIS A 302 -33.85 22.70 -2.41
C HIS A 302 -34.41 21.51 -3.24
N ARG A 303 -33.65 21.01 -4.24
CA ARG A 303 -33.99 19.82 -5.04
C ARG A 303 -33.62 18.49 -4.38
N ALA A 304 -33.14 18.47 -3.14
CA ALA A 304 -32.73 17.24 -2.46
C ALA A 304 -33.91 16.27 -2.23
N LYS A 305 -33.71 14.99 -2.55
CA LYS A 305 -34.77 13.98 -2.63
C LYS A 305 -34.28 12.61 -2.12
N VAL A 306 -35.14 11.90 -1.41
CA VAL A 306 -34.91 10.49 -1.06
C VAL A 306 -35.31 9.62 -2.24
N LEU A 307 -34.43 8.69 -2.61
CA LEU A 307 -34.60 7.73 -3.68
C LEU A 307 -34.54 6.31 -3.11
N ASN A 308 -35.52 5.48 -3.44
CA ASN A 308 -35.49 4.06 -3.12
C ASN A 308 -35.43 3.27 -4.44
N SER A 309 -34.32 2.55 -4.65
CA SER A 309 -34.13 1.65 -5.78
C SER A 309 -33.43 0.40 -5.28
N ASP A 310 -33.77 -0.78 -5.82
CA ASP A 310 -33.05 -2.03 -5.53
C ASP A 310 -33.02 -2.38 -4.02
N GLY A 311 -34.07 -1.97 -3.31
CA GLY A 311 -34.20 -2.13 -1.84
C GLY A 311 -33.28 -1.23 -1.00
N LYS A 312 -32.49 -0.35 -1.63
CA LYS A 312 -31.51 0.52 -0.98
C LYS A 312 -31.97 1.99 -1.04
N VAL A 313 -32.26 2.56 0.13
CA VAL A 313 -32.53 3.99 0.28
C VAL A 313 -31.24 4.78 0.02
N ARG A 314 -31.37 5.88 -0.72
CA ARG A 314 -30.30 6.81 -1.09
C ARG A 314 -30.80 8.24 -0.98
N VAL A 315 -29.92 9.19 -0.69
CA VAL A 315 -30.24 10.63 -0.61
C VAL A 315 -29.53 11.36 -1.73
N SER A 316 -30.29 11.99 -2.63
CA SER A 316 -29.76 12.85 -3.68
C SER A 316 -29.80 14.32 -3.30
N ILE A 317 -28.79 15.09 -3.73
CA ILE A 317 -28.75 16.55 -3.64
C ILE A 317 -29.56 17.19 -4.78
N MET A 318 -29.33 16.70 -6.01
CA MET A 318 -29.93 17.19 -7.24
C MET A 318 -30.05 16.05 -8.25
N SER A 319 -30.88 16.24 -9.27
CA SER A 319 -31.10 15.31 -10.38
C SER A 319 -31.15 16.09 -11.69
N TYR A 320 -30.75 15.44 -12.79
CA TYR A 320 -30.65 16.01 -14.12
C TYR A 320 -31.06 14.98 -15.17
N ALA A 321 -31.59 15.44 -16.31
CA ALA A 321 -31.87 14.58 -17.47
C ALA A 321 -30.59 14.19 -18.25
N THR A 322 -29.52 14.99 -18.15
CA THR A 322 -28.30 14.93 -18.96
C THR A 322 -27.07 14.59 -18.12
N ARG A 323 -26.30 13.58 -18.55
CA ARG A 323 -25.09 13.08 -17.87
C ARG A 323 -24.03 14.17 -17.69
N GLU A 324 -23.85 15.03 -18.68
CA GLU A 324 -22.84 16.08 -18.71
C GLU A 324 -23.12 17.17 -17.65
N GLU A 325 -24.38 17.57 -17.50
CA GLU A 325 -24.82 18.50 -16.47
C GLU A 325 -24.61 17.91 -15.07
N ALA A 326 -25.04 16.67 -14.86
CA ALA A 326 -24.83 15.96 -13.61
C ALA A 326 -23.33 15.83 -13.26
N MET A 327 -22.47 15.56 -14.23
CA MET A 327 -21.02 15.44 -14.02
C MET A 327 -20.37 16.80 -13.70
N LYS A 328 -20.73 17.85 -14.45
CA LYS A 328 -20.25 19.23 -14.23
C LYS A 328 -20.64 19.77 -12.86
N GLN A 329 -21.81 19.39 -12.35
CA GLN A 329 -22.30 19.81 -11.03
C GLN A 329 -21.76 18.92 -9.91
N LEU A 330 -21.54 17.61 -10.15
CA LEU A 330 -20.87 16.72 -9.20
C LEU A 330 -19.45 17.18 -8.86
N LEU A 331 -18.68 17.65 -9.86
CA LEU A 331 -17.33 18.18 -9.63
C LEU A 331 -17.35 19.40 -8.69
N LYS A 332 -18.22 20.37 -8.95
CA LYS A 332 -18.42 21.55 -8.09
C LYS A 332 -18.84 21.19 -6.66
N ILE A 333 -19.72 20.20 -6.51
CA ILE A 333 -20.17 19.73 -5.19
C ILE A 333 -19.00 19.11 -4.40
N ARG A 334 -18.10 18.40 -5.07
CA ARG A 334 -16.90 17.78 -4.47
C ARG A 334 -15.78 18.77 -4.09
N GLU A 335 -15.85 20.03 -4.52
CA GLU A 335 -14.97 21.10 -4.04
C GLU A 335 -15.23 21.41 -2.55
N ASN A 336 -16.43 21.11 -2.05
CA ASN A 336 -16.77 21.18 -0.64
C ASN A 336 -16.45 19.84 0.06
N GLU A 337 -15.63 19.88 1.11
CA GLU A 337 -15.19 18.70 1.86
C GLU A 337 -16.36 17.83 2.37
N ALA A 338 -17.48 18.45 2.75
CA ALA A 338 -18.67 17.77 3.24
C ALA A 338 -19.35 16.86 2.20
N TYR A 339 -19.03 17.01 0.91
CA TYR A 339 -19.62 16.25 -0.19
C TYR A 339 -18.56 15.61 -1.11
N LYS A 340 -17.29 15.56 -0.68
CA LYS A 340 -16.18 14.92 -1.41
C LYS A 340 -16.45 13.45 -1.79
N THR A 341 -17.24 12.76 -0.98
CA THR A 341 -17.67 11.36 -1.18
C THR A 341 -18.85 11.19 -2.14
N ALA A 342 -19.54 12.25 -2.56
CA ALA A 342 -20.73 12.16 -3.40
C ALA A 342 -20.44 11.48 -4.76
N TRP A 343 -21.41 10.78 -5.32
CA TRP A 343 -21.29 10.06 -6.60
C TRP A 343 -22.53 10.24 -7.48
N MET A 344 -22.39 9.99 -8.79
CA MET A 344 -23.52 9.95 -9.72
C MET A 344 -24.14 8.55 -9.73
N LEU A 345 -25.47 8.49 -9.68
CA LEU A 345 -26.26 7.31 -10.01
C LEU A 345 -27.00 7.61 -11.32
N ALA A 346 -26.73 6.81 -12.36
CA ALA A 346 -27.62 6.70 -13.51
C ALA A 346 -28.76 5.74 -13.18
N LYS A 347 -29.93 5.96 -13.76
CA LYS A 347 -31.15 5.15 -13.61
C LYS A 347 -31.71 4.77 -14.97
#